data_AF-Q0URV9-F1
#
_entry.id   AF-Q0URV9-F1
#
_cell.length_a   1.000
_cell.length_b   1.000
_cell.length_c   1.000
_cell.angle_alpha   90.00
_cell.angle_beta   90.00
_cell.angle_gamma   90.00
#
_symmetry.space_group_name_H-M   'P 1'
#
loop_
_entity.id
_entity.type
_entity.pdbx_description
1 polymer ?
#
loop_
_entity_poly.entity_id
_entity_poly.type
_entity_poly.pdbx_seq_one_letter_code
_entity_poly.pdbx_strand_id
1 'polypeptide(L)'
;MESVAILGVVGNAIQLVDFTTKLVSKSRSLQHSGSLVEQGDLLTLSASLKRDLELAPAGNTENDIATRSICEKCFDIGLEIEIALADTNKKSSYGKWKSFRHALKAIWGAEKLADMQGRLTMFSQQLQQRTQMKTHEAVTDMHVDVIRALNDATISSTKEHEATRSDIQSLQNEAERQAHQLREEINTLRSDLEKRIAESVVKSEQLSKTEQNRLHQFTNATYKLWAAKEVMLANISTDSEK
;
A
#
# COMPACT_ATOMS: atom_id res chain seq x y z
N MET A 1 22.79 -2.66 14.78
CA MET A 1 23.88 -3.32 14.03
C MET A 1 24.87 -4.02 14.97
N GLU A 2 25.20 -3.42 16.11
CA GLU A 2 26.17 -3.95 17.09
C GLU A 2 25.78 -5.31 17.72
N SER A 3 24.50 -5.54 18.02
CA SER A 3 24.03 -6.80 18.61
C SER A 3 24.21 -8.01 17.70
N VAL A 4 24.17 -7.81 16.37
CA VAL A 4 24.36 -8.90 15.39
C VAL A 4 25.83 -9.30 15.31
N ALA A 5 26.76 -8.33 15.38
CA ALA A 5 28.19 -8.60 15.42
C ALA A 5 28.57 -9.37 16.69
N ILE A 6 28.06 -8.96 17.86
CA ILE A 6 28.32 -9.63 19.13
C ILE A 6 27.74 -11.06 19.13
N LEU A 7 26.53 -11.26 18.57
CA LEU A 7 25.96 -12.59 18.38
C LEU A 7 26.84 -13.50 17.49
N GLY A 8 27.46 -12.95 16.44
CA GLY A 8 28.42 -13.66 15.60
C GLY A 8 29.65 -14.15 16.39
N VAL A 9 30.24 -13.27 17.20
CA VAL A 9 31.38 -13.61 18.07
C VAL A 9 31.02 -14.74 19.04
N VAL A 10 29.86 -14.63 19.70
CA VAL A 10 29.38 -15.65 20.64
C VAL A 10 29.12 -16.98 19.93
N GLY A 11 28.57 -16.96 18.72
CA GLY A 11 28.35 -18.15 17.90
C GLY A 11 29.66 -18.89 17.59
N ASN A 12 30.69 -18.16 17.15
CA ASN A 12 32.00 -18.75 16.88
C ASN A 12 32.66 -19.30 18.15
N ALA A 13 32.52 -18.60 19.29
CA ALA A 13 33.03 -19.07 20.58
C ALA A 13 32.35 -20.36 21.05
N ILE A 14 31.02 -20.48 20.89
CA ILE A 14 30.28 -21.72 21.20
C ILE A 14 30.76 -22.87 20.32
N GLN A 15 30.95 -22.64 19.01
CA GLN A 15 31.46 -23.65 18.09
C GLN A 15 32.87 -24.13 18.47
N LEU A 16 33.73 -23.21 18.90
CA LEU A 16 35.06 -23.54 19.40
C LEU A 16 35.00 -24.37 20.69
N VAL A 17 34.16 -23.99 21.65
CA VAL A 17 33.95 -24.73 22.91
C VAL A 17 33.37 -26.13 22.65
N ASP A 18 32.44 -26.27 21.72
CA ASP A 18 31.86 -27.56 21.31
C ASP A 18 32.91 -28.43 20.60
N PHE A 19 33.70 -27.85 19.70
CA PHE A 19 34.80 -28.54 19.03
C PHE A 19 35.84 -29.05 20.03
N THR A 20 36.27 -28.22 20.99
CA THR A 20 37.25 -28.64 22.02
C THR A 20 36.70 -29.72 22.94
N THR A 21 35.41 -29.68 23.28
CA THR A 21 34.72 -30.74 24.03
C THR A 21 34.68 -32.05 23.24
N LYS A 22 34.40 -31.99 21.94
CA LYS A 22 34.45 -33.14 21.03
C LYS A 22 35.87 -33.69 20.88
N LEU A 23 36.87 -32.82 20.80
CA LEU A 23 38.28 -33.20 20.72
C LEU A 23 38.73 -33.95 21.97
N VAL A 24 38.36 -33.47 23.17
CA VAL A 24 38.67 -34.14 24.44
C VAL A 24 37.97 -35.50 24.55
N SER A 25 36.70 -35.59 24.14
CA SER A 25 35.91 -36.83 24.24
C SER A 25 36.27 -37.89 23.18
N LYS A 26 36.61 -37.48 21.96
CA LYS A 26 36.98 -38.38 20.84
C LYS A 26 38.49 -38.55 20.63
N SER A 27 39.31 -38.02 21.54
CA SER A 27 40.78 -38.02 21.44
C SER A 27 41.45 -39.41 21.24
N ARG A 28 40.78 -40.54 21.56
CA ARG A 28 41.29 -41.89 21.28
C ARG A 28 41.13 -42.31 19.80
N SER A 29 40.08 -41.88 19.10
CA SER A 29 39.90 -42.20 17.67
C SER A 29 40.71 -41.27 16.78
N LEU A 30 40.90 -40.01 17.19
CA LEU A 30 41.71 -39.01 16.49
C LEU A 30 43.21 -39.31 16.48
N GLN A 31 43.69 -40.05 17.48
CA GLN A 31 45.07 -40.51 17.56
C GLN A 31 45.48 -41.44 16.40
N HIS A 32 44.52 -42.12 15.76
CA HIS A 32 44.80 -43.04 14.66
C HIS A 32 44.55 -42.44 13.28
N SER A 33 43.63 -41.47 13.18
CA SER A 33 43.22 -40.91 11.89
C SER A 33 43.83 -39.55 11.58
N GLY A 34 44.43 -38.84 12.55
CA GLY A 34 45.26 -37.64 12.34
C GLY A 34 44.78 -36.74 11.21
N SER A 35 43.47 -36.51 11.10
CA SER A 35 42.92 -35.94 9.88
C SER A 35 43.19 -34.44 9.90
N LEU A 36 44.00 -34.00 8.94
CA LEU A 36 44.33 -32.60 8.63
C LEU A 36 43.08 -31.69 8.59
N VAL A 37 41.90 -32.27 8.38
CA VAL A 37 40.59 -31.62 8.30
C VAL A 37 40.18 -31.00 9.63
N GLU A 38 40.36 -31.68 10.76
CA GLU A 38 39.96 -31.13 12.07
C GLU A 38 40.89 -30.00 12.53
N GLN A 39 42.14 -29.99 12.04
CA GLN A 39 43.07 -28.89 12.29
C GLN A 39 42.71 -27.65 11.45
N GLY A 40 42.24 -27.83 10.20
CA GLY A 40 41.76 -26.76 9.34
C GLY A 40 40.48 -26.08 9.88
N ASP A 41 39.56 -26.88 10.43
CA ASP A 41 38.33 -26.35 11.03
C ASP A 41 38.63 -25.53 12.30
N LEU A 42 39.55 -26.00 13.14
CA LEU A 42 39.99 -25.24 14.33
C LEU A 42 40.65 -23.91 13.96
N LEU A 43 41.55 -23.92 12.96
CA LEU A 43 42.21 -22.73 12.42
C LEU A 43 41.21 -21.71 11.87
N THR A 44 40.20 -22.20 11.17
CA THR A 44 39.15 -21.36 10.58
C THR A 44 38.28 -20.76 11.69
N LEU A 45 37.92 -21.54 12.71
CA LEU A 45 37.13 -21.07 13.84
C LEU A 45 37.90 -20.06 14.73
N SER A 46 39.18 -20.29 14.99
CA SER A 46 40.01 -19.36 15.77
C SER A 46 40.24 -18.05 15.01
N ALA A 47 40.50 -18.12 13.71
CA ALA A 47 40.66 -16.93 12.85
C ALA A 47 39.35 -16.14 12.72
N SER A 48 38.22 -16.82 12.52
CA SER A 48 36.89 -16.17 12.48
C SER A 48 36.52 -15.54 13.82
N LEU A 49 36.78 -16.21 14.94
CA LEU A 49 36.55 -15.65 16.28
C LEU A 49 37.38 -14.39 16.51
N LYS A 50 38.67 -14.40 16.12
CA LYS A 50 39.54 -13.22 16.24
C LYS A 50 39.04 -12.06 15.39
N ARG A 51 38.72 -12.32 14.11
CA ARG A 51 38.24 -11.30 13.19
C ARG A 51 36.95 -10.67 13.70
N ASP A 52 36.03 -11.49 14.17
CA ASP A 52 34.74 -11.00 14.64
C ASP A 52 34.89 -10.28 16.00
N LEU A 53 35.86 -10.67 16.84
CA LEU A 53 36.21 -9.95 18.08
C LEU A 53 36.85 -8.59 17.82
N GLU A 54 37.66 -8.45 16.76
CA GLU A 54 38.25 -7.17 16.33
C GLU A 54 37.21 -6.23 15.70
N LEU A 55 36.24 -6.79 14.96
CA LEU A 55 35.16 -6.03 14.32
C LEU A 55 34.01 -5.70 15.28
N ALA A 56 33.86 -6.43 16.39
CA ALA A 56 32.83 -6.17 17.38
C ALA A 56 33.15 -4.88 18.16
N PRO A 57 32.23 -3.89 18.21
CA PRO A 57 32.44 -2.69 19.01
C PRO A 57 32.63 -3.04 20.48
N ALA A 58 33.42 -2.24 21.22
CA ALA A 58 33.54 -2.36 22.68
C ALA A 58 32.16 -2.11 23.29
N GLY A 59 31.44 -3.19 23.60
CA GLY A 59 30.06 -3.09 24.07
C GLY A 59 29.98 -2.29 25.37
N ASN A 60 28.96 -1.43 25.46
CA ASN A 60 28.79 -0.50 26.57
C ASN A 60 28.06 -1.11 27.78
N THR A 61 27.52 -2.33 27.65
CA THR A 61 26.83 -3.00 28.76
C THR A 61 27.73 -4.01 29.46
N GLU A 62 27.52 -4.19 30.76
CA GLU A 62 28.26 -5.16 31.59
C GLU A 62 28.20 -6.58 31.01
N ASN A 63 27.06 -6.97 30.42
CA ASN A 63 26.91 -8.25 29.72
C ASN A 63 27.79 -8.35 28.47
N ASP A 64 27.96 -7.26 27.70
CA ASP A 64 28.81 -7.28 26.50
C ASP A 64 30.29 -7.39 26.88
N ILE A 65 30.71 -6.71 27.96
CA ILE A 65 32.06 -6.79 28.51
C ILE A 65 32.36 -8.21 29.02
N ALA A 66 31.43 -8.78 29.80
CA ALA A 66 31.56 -10.15 30.31
C ALA A 66 31.58 -11.18 29.16
N THR A 67 30.76 -10.98 28.14
CA THR A 67 30.72 -11.84 26.94
C THR A 67 32.03 -11.75 26.16
N ARG A 68 32.55 -10.54 25.95
CA ARG A 68 33.83 -10.31 25.26
C ARG A 68 34.99 -11.01 25.98
N SER A 69 35.07 -10.87 27.30
CA SER A 69 36.12 -11.52 28.11
C SER A 69 36.07 -13.04 28.03
N ILE A 70 34.88 -13.64 27.92
CA ILE A 70 34.73 -15.09 27.74
C ILE A 70 35.16 -15.50 26.32
N CYS A 71 34.79 -14.73 25.30
CA CYS A 71 35.20 -14.99 23.92
C CYS A 71 36.72 -14.85 23.72
N GLU A 72 37.37 -13.87 24.36
CA GLU A 72 38.83 -13.72 24.41
C GLU A 72 39.51 -14.96 25.00
N LYS A 73 39.00 -15.44 26.14
CA LYS A 73 39.51 -16.69 26.74
C LYS A 73 39.31 -17.90 25.82
N CYS A 74 38.18 -17.97 25.11
CA CYS A 74 37.96 -19.04 24.13
C CYS A 74 39.00 -18.97 23.00
N PHE A 75 39.31 -17.77 22.51
CA PHE A 75 40.32 -17.55 21.48
C PHE A 75 41.73 -17.99 21.93
N ASP A 76 42.17 -17.57 23.12
CA ASP A 76 43.49 -17.93 23.67
C ASP A 76 43.67 -19.46 23.75
N ILE A 77 42.63 -20.15 24.21
CA ILE A 77 42.63 -21.62 24.28
C ILE A 77 42.60 -22.27 22.89
N GLY A 78 41.87 -21.70 21.93
CA GLY A 78 41.92 -22.16 20.54
C GLY A 78 43.35 -22.14 19.99
N LEU A 79 44.11 -21.10 20.33
CA LEU A 79 45.50 -20.94 19.94
C LEU A 79 46.44 -21.91 20.67
N GLU A 80 46.23 -22.17 21.96
CA GLU A 80 46.98 -23.19 22.71
C GLU A 80 46.79 -24.60 22.13
N ILE A 81 45.56 -24.95 21.72
CA ILE A 81 45.23 -26.24 21.11
C ILE A 81 45.87 -26.36 19.73
N GLU A 82 45.88 -25.28 18.95
CA GLU A 82 46.54 -25.22 17.64
C GLU A 82 48.05 -25.49 17.75
N ILE A 83 48.73 -24.81 18.69
CA ILE A 83 50.16 -25.00 18.94
C ILE A 83 50.46 -26.45 19.33
N ALA A 84 49.65 -27.02 20.22
CA ALA A 84 49.83 -28.40 20.66
C ALA A 84 49.52 -29.45 19.57
N LEU A 85 48.55 -29.18 18.69
CA LEU A 85 48.28 -30.03 17.52
C LEU A 85 49.43 -29.96 16.51
N ALA A 86 50.00 -28.77 16.26
CA ALA A 86 51.16 -28.61 15.40
C ALA A 86 52.41 -29.34 15.93
N ASP A 87 52.61 -29.37 17.25
CA ASP A 87 53.73 -30.05 17.90
C ASP A 87 53.58 -31.58 17.93
N THR A 88 52.34 -32.08 17.97
CA THR A 88 52.05 -33.53 18.00
C THR A 88 52.06 -34.16 16.60
N ASN A 89 51.75 -33.39 15.55
CA ASN A 89 51.83 -33.84 14.16
C ASN A 89 53.27 -34.09 13.67
N LYS A 90 54.29 -33.50 14.32
CA LYS A 90 55.70 -33.64 13.92
C LYS A 90 56.41 -34.90 14.47
N LYS A 91 55.89 -35.54 15.54
CA LYS A 91 56.46 -36.78 16.12
C LYS A 91 55.37 -37.62 16.78
N SER A 92 55.20 -38.86 16.34
CA SER A 92 54.24 -39.88 16.81
C SER A 92 54.51 -40.41 18.23
N SER A 93 54.79 -39.54 19.20
CA SER A 93 55.05 -39.95 20.59
C SER A 93 53.76 -39.97 21.40
N TYR A 94 53.24 -41.18 21.61
CA TYR A 94 52.11 -41.53 22.48
C TYR A 94 52.09 -40.79 23.84
N GLY A 95 53.28 -40.48 24.39
CA GLY A 95 53.43 -39.76 25.66
C GLY A 95 53.01 -38.28 25.61
N LYS A 96 53.31 -37.57 24.51
CA LYS A 96 52.99 -36.14 24.39
C LYS A 96 51.49 -35.89 24.27
N TRP A 97 50.78 -36.74 23.53
CA TRP A 97 49.30 -36.65 23.40
C TRP A 97 48.58 -36.96 24.72
N LYS A 98 49.13 -37.86 25.55
CA LYS A 98 48.59 -38.15 26.88
C LYS A 98 48.80 -36.97 27.84
N SER A 99 49.97 -36.33 27.82
CA SER A 99 50.25 -35.12 28.60
C SER A 99 49.43 -33.90 28.13
N PHE A 100 49.28 -33.72 26.81
CA PHE A 100 48.42 -32.68 26.23
C PHE A 100 46.96 -32.85 26.66
N ARG A 101 46.40 -34.07 26.53
CA ARG A 101 45.07 -34.37 27.07
C ARG A 101 44.95 -34.07 28.56
N HIS A 102 45.98 -34.39 29.32
CA HIS A 102 45.97 -34.15 30.77
C HIS A 102 45.99 -32.65 31.07
N ALA A 103 46.79 -31.88 30.35
CA ALA A 103 46.84 -30.42 30.45
C ALA A 103 45.51 -29.79 30.01
N LEU A 104 44.97 -30.17 28.86
CA LEU A 104 43.69 -29.67 28.35
C LEU A 104 42.53 -30.01 29.28
N LYS A 105 42.50 -31.25 29.82
CA LYS A 105 41.50 -31.67 30.82
C LYS A 105 41.70 -31.00 32.18
N ALA A 106 42.93 -30.62 32.54
CA ALA A 106 43.21 -29.89 33.79
C ALA A 106 42.86 -28.40 33.68
N ILE A 107 43.09 -27.79 32.52
CA ILE A 107 42.79 -26.38 32.23
C ILE A 107 41.27 -26.21 32.07
N TRP A 108 40.64 -27.11 31.32
CA TRP A 108 39.23 -27.11 30.91
C TRP A 108 38.54 -28.42 31.30
N GLY A 109 38.49 -28.72 32.61
CA GLY A 109 37.70 -29.84 33.12
C GLY A 109 36.31 -29.86 32.47
N ALA A 110 35.79 -31.04 32.16
CA ALA A 110 34.54 -31.19 31.39
C ALA A 110 33.36 -30.35 31.96
N GLU A 111 33.36 -30.11 33.27
CA GLU A 111 32.43 -29.24 33.99
C GLU A 111 32.59 -27.75 33.62
N LYS A 112 33.82 -27.23 33.54
CA LYS A 112 34.11 -25.83 33.19
C LYS A 112 33.81 -25.54 31.71
N LEU A 113 34.01 -26.54 30.86
CA LEU A 113 33.63 -26.51 29.45
C LEU A 113 32.12 -26.38 29.27
N ALA A 114 31.37 -27.23 29.99
CA ALA A 114 29.91 -27.19 30.01
C ALA A 114 29.39 -25.87 30.60
N ASP A 115 30.02 -25.34 31.66
CA ASP A 115 29.68 -24.04 32.24
C ASP A 115 29.90 -22.89 31.25
N MET A 116 31.05 -22.83 30.58
CA MET A 116 31.33 -21.81 29.57
C MET A 116 30.36 -21.87 28.38
N GLN A 117 30.05 -23.07 27.90
CA GLN A 117 29.06 -23.29 26.86
C GLN A 117 27.66 -22.82 27.30
N GLY A 118 27.26 -23.15 28.52
CA GLY A 118 26.00 -22.71 29.11
C GLY A 118 25.90 -21.19 29.22
N ARG A 119 26.96 -20.54 29.70
CA ARG A 119 27.04 -19.07 29.83
C ARG A 119 26.99 -18.38 28.48
N LEU A 120 27.74 -18.85 27.48
CA LEU A 120 27.71 -18.29 26.12
C LEU A 120 26.34 -18.48 25.46
N THR A 121 25.70 -19.63 25.66
CA THR A 121 24.34 -19.90 25.14
C THR A 121 23.32 -18.98 25.78
N MET A 122 23.39 -18.78 27.10
CA MET A 122 22.53 -17.85 27.83
C MET A 122 22.70 -16.41 27.33
N PHE A 123 23.94 -15.95 27.14
CA PHE A 123 24.20 -14.61 26.61
C PHE A 123 23.72 -14.46 25.16
N SER A 124 23.89 -15.49 24.32
CA SER A 124 23.34 -15.50 22.95
C SER A 124 21.82 -15.35 22.95
N GLN A 125 21.11 -16.12 23.79
CA GLN A 125 19.66 -16.04 23.92
C GLN A 125 19.19 -14.66 24.40
N GLN A 126 19.87 -14.08 25.40
CA GLN A 126 19.56 -12.74 25.90
C GLN A 126 19.77 -11.66 24.82
N LEU A 127 20.85 -11.74 24.04
CA LEU A 127 21.13 -10.81 22.95
C LEU A 127 20.11 -10.94 21.81
N GLN A 128 19.70 -12.17 21.48
CA GLN A 128 18.65 -12.42 20.48
C GLN A 128 17.31 -11.82 20.93
N GLN A 129 16.91 -12.03 22.18
CA GLN A 129 15.67 -11.47 22.74
C GLN A 129 15.68 -9.93 22.73
N ARG A 130 16.79 -9.31 23.16
CA ARG A 130 16.94 -7.84 23.13
C ARG A 130 16.84 -7.28 21.71
N THR A 131 17.41 -7.98 20.73
CA THR A 131 17.35 -7.55 19.32
C THR A 131 15.92 -7.65 18.80
N GLN A 132 15.20 -8.73 19.11
CA GLN A 132 13.79 -8.92 18.73
C GLN A 132 12.86 -7.88 19.34
N MET A 133 13.05 -7.52 20.61
CA MET A 133 12.25 -6.48 21.27
C MET A 133 12.43 -5.11 20.61
N LYS A 134 13.67 -4.69 20.35
CA LYS A 134 13.95 -3.42 19.66
C LYS A 134 13.33 -3.35 18.27
N THR A 135 13.34 -4.47 17.53
CA THR A 135 12.68 -4.52 16.22
C THR A 135 11.17 -4.45 16.35
N HIS A 136 10.58 -5.12 17.34
CA HIS A 136 9.14 -5.06 17.58
C HIS A 136 8.68 -3.65 17.96
N GLU A 137 9.43 -2.97 18.82
CA GLU A 137 9.11 -1.61 19.27
C GLU A 137 9.11 -0.61 18.10
N ALA A 138 10.13 -0.65 17.25
CA ALA A 138 10.22 0.20 16.06
C ALA A 138 9.07 -0.08 15.07
N VAL A 139 8.70 -1.34 14.90
CA VAL A 139 7.57 -1.73 14.03
C VAL A 139 6.24 -1.25 14.61
N THR A 140 6.03 -1.35 15.93
CA THR A 140 4.80 -0.86 16.57
C THR A 140 4.66 0.66 16.47
N ASP A 141 5.74 1.41 16.63
CA ASP A 141 5.72 2.88 16.51
C ASP A 141 5.37 3.31 15.09
N MET A 142 6.00 2.66 14.09
CA MET A 142 5.66 2.85 12.68
C MET A 142 4.18 2.51 12.38
N HIS A 143 3.63 1.46 12.97
CA HIS A 143 2.21 1.14 12.82
C HIS A 143 1.29 2.23 13.38
N VAL A 144 1.64 2.81 14.53
CA VAL A 144 0.87 3.91 15.14
C VAL A 144 0.87 5.13 14.23
N ASP A 145 2.02 5.49 13.65
CA ASP A 145 2.14 6.62 12.74
C ASP A 145 1.35 6.44 11.43
N VAL A 146 1.39 5.23 10.85
CA VAL A 146 0.61 4.89 9.65
C VAL A 146 -0.89 4.97 9.94
N ILE A 147 -1.34 4.45 11.08
CA ILE A 147 -2.75 4.52 11.49
C ILE A 147 -3.18 5.99 11.65
N ARG A 148 -2.34 6.84 12.27
CA ARG A 148 -2.63 8.27 12.42
C ARG A 148 -2.77 8.97 11.07
N ALA A 149 -1.82 8.75 10.16
CA ALA A 149 -1.86 9.35 8.82
C ALA A 149 -3.07 8.88 8.00
N LEU A 150 -3.44 7.60 8.07
CA LEU A 150 -4.65 7.08 7.42
C LEU A 150 -5.93 7.70 7.99
N ASN A 151 -5.99 7.87 9.31
CA ASN A 151 -7.15 8.49 9.94
C ASN A 151 -7.29 9.97 9.53
N ASP A 152 -6.19 10.72 9.50
CA ASP A 152 -6.19 12.11 9.05
C ASP A 152 -6.59 12.25 7.58
N ALA A 153 -6.06 11.37 6.71
CA ALA A 153 -6.43 11.32 5.30
C ALA A 153 -7.92 10.98 5.11
N THR A 154 -8.45 10.05 5.91
CA THR A 154 -9.88 9.69 5.89
C THR A 154 -10.74 10.88 6.28
N ILE A 155 -10.39 11.60 7.35
CA ILE A 155 -11.12 12.81 7.78
C ILE A 155 -11.07 13.88 6.69
N SER A 156 -9.91 14.14 6.08
CA SER A 156 -9.80 15.12 4.98
C SER A 156 -10.67 14.73 3.78
N SER A 157 -10.59 13.47 3.36
CA SER A 157 -11.39 12.94 2.26
C SER A 157 -12.90 13.06 2.53
N THR A 158 -13.36 12.76 3.76
CA THR A 158 -14.77 12.93 4.11
C THR A 158 -15.24 14.38 4.02
N LYS A 159 -14.40 15.35 4.43
CA LYS A 159 -14.72 16.78 4.33
C LYS A 159 -14.80 17.24 2.88
N GLU A 160 -13.86 16.80 2.04
CA GLU A 160 -13.88 17.10 0.60
C GLU A 160 -15.10 16.50 -0.09
N HIS A 161 -15.49 15.27 0.29
CA HIS A 161 -16.69 14.63 -0.23
C HIS A 161 -17.98 15.34 0.23
N GLU A 162 -18.05 15.81 1.46
CA GLU A 162 -19.18 16.63 1.94
C GLU A 162 -19.29 17.95 1.17
N ALA A 163 -18.16 18.64 0.96
CA ALA A 163 -18.13 19.86 0.16
C ALA A 163 -18.60 19.60 -1.29
N THR A 164 -18.05 18.57 -1.93
CA THR A 164 -18.44 18.17 -3.29
C THR A 164 -19.92 17.79 -3.36
N ARG A 165 -20.45 17.10 -2.35
CA ARG A 165 -21.86 16.73 -2.27
C ARG A 165 -22.76 17.96 -2.15
N SER A 166 -22.36 18.95 -1.35
CA SER A 166 -23.06 20.23 -1.22
C SER A 166 -23.11 20.98 -2.56
N ASP A 167 -21.98 21.04 -3.27
CA ASP A 167 -21.89 21.70 -4.58
C ASP A 167 -22.76 21.01 -5.63
N ILE A 168 -22.73 19.67 -5.68
CA ILE A 168 -23.59 18.88 -6.57
C ILE A 168 -25.07 19.15 -6.27
N GLN A 169 -25.45 19.22 -5.00
CA GLN A 169 -26.85 19.46 -4.60
C GLN A 169 -27.29 20.88 -4.97
N SER A 170 -26.41 21.87 -4.83
CA SER A 170 -26.63 23.24 -5.32
C SER A 170 -26.87 23.27 -6.83
N LEU A 171 -26.00 22.61 -7.60
CA LEU A 171 -26.12 22.52 -9.07
C LEU A 171 -27.39 21.81 -9.51
N GLN A 172 -27.80 20.74 -8.82
CA GLN A 172 -29.07 20.05 -9.08
C GLN A 172 -30.26 20.98 -8.86
N ASN A 173 -30.30 21.68 -7.72
CA ASN A 173 -31.37 22.62 -7.41
C ASN A 173 -31.44 23.79 -8.41
N GLU A 174 -30.29 24.22 -8.96
CA GLU A 174 -30.26 25.24 -10.01
C GLU A 174 -30.77 24.68 -11.35
N ALA A 175 -30.32 23.49 -11.75
CA ALA A 175 -30.78 22.83 -12.97
C ALA A 175 -32.31 22.57 -12.94
N GLU A 176 -32.85 22.16 -11.79
CA GLU A 176 -34.30 21.98 -11.61
C GLU A 176 -35.06 23.30 -11.73
N ARG A 177 -34.54 24.39 -11.14
CA ARG A 177 -35.14 25.73 -11.28
C ARG A 177 -35.14 26.21 -12.72
N GLN A 178 -34.05 26.02 -13.45
CA GLN A 178 -33.97 26.36 -14.88
C GLN A 178 -34.94 25.51 -15.72
N ALA A 179 -35.04 24.21 -15.45
CA ALA A 179 -35.99 23.35 -16.13
C ALA A 179 -37.44 23.76 -15.86
N HIS A 180 -37.75 24.21 -14.64
CA HIS A 180 -39.07 24.73 -14.30
C HIS A 180 -39.37 26.05 -15.04
N GLN A 181 -38.44 27.00 -15.02
CA GLN A 181 -38.58 28.28 -15.73
C GLN A 181 -38.82 28.07 -17.23
N LEU A 182 -38.01 27.25 -17.88
CA LEU A 182 -38.19 26.93 -19.30
C LEU A 182 -39.54 26.28 -19.59
N ARG A 183 -40.04 25.42 -18.69
CA ARG A 183 -41.36 24.80 -18.82
C ARG A 183 -42.48 25.83 -18.70
N GLU A 184 -42.36 26.81 -17.80
CA GLU A 184 -43.31 27.91 -17.67
C GLU A 184 -43.28 28.83 -18.91
N GLU A 185 -42.11 29.19 -19.41
CA GLU A 185 -41.95 29.96 -20.64
C GLU A 185 -42.59 29.25 -21.84
N ILE A 186 -42.35 27.95 -22.02
CA ILE A 186 -43.00 27.15 -23.08
C ILE A 186 -44.53 27.18 -22.93
N ASN A 187 -45.05 27.06 -21.72
CA ASN A 187 -46.51 27.08 -21.48
C ASN A 187 -47.12 28.46 -21.79
N THR A 188 -46.45 29.54 -21.42
CA THR A 188 -46.92 30.91 -21.72
C THR A 188 -46.89 31.20 -23.22
N LEU A 189 -45.79 30.85 -23.91
CA LEU A 189 -45.68 30.97 -25.36
C LEU A 189 -46.73 30.14 -26.09
N ARG A 190 -47.00 28.92 -25.60
CA ARG A 190 -48.07 28.07 -26.15
C ARG A 190 -49.44 28.74 -25.99
N SER A 191 -49.76 29.26 -24.82
CA SER A 191 -51.03 29.95 -24.58
C SER A 191 -51.19 31.19 -25.46
N ASP A 192 -50.12 31.95 -25.68
CA ASP A 192 -50.16 33.13 -26.54
C ASP A 192 -50.33 32.74 -28.02
N LEU A 193 -49.65 31.67 -28.47
CA LEU A 193 -49.85 31.11 -29.80
C LEU A 193 -51.29 30.63 -30.01
N GLU A 194 -51.87 29.90 -29.06
CA GLU A 194 -53.26 29.44 -29.13
C GLU A 194 -54.24 30.63 -29.25
N LYS A 195 -54.00 31.71 -28.50
CA LYS A 195 -54.77 32.96 -28.59
C LYS A 195 -54.64 33.62 -29.96
N ARG A 196 -53.42 33.76 -30.49
CA ARG A 196 -53.18 34.36 -31.82
C ARG A 196 -53.79 33.53 -32.94
N ILE A 197 -53.76 32.19 -32.84
CA ILE A 197 -54.45 31.30 -33.77
C ILE A 197 -55.95 31.56 -33.72
N ALA A 198 -56.57 31.58 -32.53
CA ALA A 198 -58.01 31.85 -32.39
C ALA A 198 -58.41 33.21 -32.98
N GLU A 199 -57.63 34.26 -32.73
CA GLU A 199 -57.84 35.59 -33.32
C GLU A 199 -57.74 35.58 -34.85
N SER A 200 -56.78 34.83 -35.42
CA SER A 200 -56.63 34.71 -36.88
C SER A 200 -57.80 33.96 -37.52
N VAL A 201 -58.31 32.91 -36.87
CA VAL A 201 -59.46 32.13 -37.33
C VAL A 201 -60.72 33.00 -37.36
N VAL A 202 -60.98 33.76 -36.29
CA VAL A 202 -62.12 34.69 -36.24
C VAL A 202 -62.03 35.75 -37.35
N LYS A 203 -60.84 36.34 -37.58
CA LYS A 203 -60.64 37.30 -38.68
C LYS A 203 -60.89 36.67 -40.05
N SER A 204 -60.43 35.45 -40.28
CA SER A 204 -60.67 34.72 -41.54
C SER A 204 -62.16 34.45 -41.76
N GLU A 205 -62.89 34.04 -40.72
CA GLU A 205 -64.34 33.79 -40.80
C GLU A 205 -65.13 35.09 -41.09
N GLN A 206 -64.73 36.21 -40.48
CA GLN A 206 -65.30 37.53 -40.76
C GLN A 206 -65.06 37.98 -42.21
N LEU A 207 -63.84 37.79 -42.72
CA LEU A 207 -63.52 38.09 -44.11
C LEU A 207 -64.35 37.23 -45.07
N SER A 208 -64.49 35.93 -44.81
CA SER A 208 -65.31 35.02 -45.60
C SER A 208 -66.79 35.44 -45.63
N LYS A 209 -67.39 35.77 -44.47
CA LYS A 209 -68.78 36.30 -44.40
C LYS A 209 -68.93 37.62 -45.16
N THR A 210 -67.92 38.50 -45.08
CA THR A 210 -67.92 39.79 -45.77
C THR A 210 -67.88 39.60 -47.29
N GLU A 211 -67.02 38.70 -47.78
CA GLU A 211 -66.96 38.33 -49.19
C GLU A 211 -68.28 37.71 -49.68
N GLN A 212 -68.84 36.79 -48.91
CA GLN A 212 -70.13 36.17 -49.24
C GLN A 212 -71.27 37.19 -49.31
N ASN A 213 -71.30 38.17 -48.39
CA ASN A 213 -72.24 39.29 -48.44
C ASN A 213 -72.05 40.18 -49.67
N ARG A 214 -70.80 40.46 -50.06
CA ARG A 214 -70.51 41.24 -51.28
C ARG A 214 -70.97 40.50 -52.53
N LEU A 215 -70.73 39.19 -52.62
CA LEU A 215 -71.23 38.36 -53.71
C LEU A 215 -72.76 38.34 -53.77
N HIS A 216 -73.43 38.27 -52.62
CA HIS A 216 -74.89 38.36 -52.55
C HIS A 216 -75.44 39.73 -52.99
N GLN A 217 -74.78 40.82 -52.60
CA GLN A 217 -75.16 42.17 -53.04
C GLN A 217 -74.97 42.35 -54.55
N PHE A 218 -73.86 41.84 -55.09
CA PHE A 218 -73.58 41.90 -56.52
C PHE A 218 -74.59 41.09 -57.35
N THR A 219 -74.91 39.87 -56.92
CA THR A 219 -75.93 39.02 -57.56
C THR A 219 -77.32 39.64 -57.50
N ASN A 220 -77.70 40.25 -56.37
CA ASN A 220 -78.97 40.97 -56.25
C ASN A 220 -79.01 42.21 -57.17
N ALA A 221 -77.92 42.97 -57.25
CA ALA A 221 -77.83 44.12 -58.15
C ALA A 221 -77.93 43.72 -59.62
N THR A 222 -77.25 42.65 -60.03
CA THR A 222 -77.35 42.09 -61.39
C THR A 222 -78.76 41.58 -61.70
N TYR A 223 -79.42 40.91 -60.75
CA TYR A 223 -80.82 40.49 -60.89
C TYR A 223 -81.77 41.69 -61.06
N LYS A 224 -81.61 42.75 -60.25
CA LYS A 224 -82.41 43.98 -60.38
C LYS A 224 -82.22 44.67 -61.74
N LEU A 225 -80.96 44.74 -62.22
CA LEU A 225 -80.67 45.28 -63.55
C LEU A 225 -81.29 44.43 -64.66
N TRP A 226 -81.24 43.10 -64.52
CA TRP A 226 -81.90 42.19 -65.45
C TRP A 226 -83.42 42.38 -65.46
N ALA A 227 -84.06 42.44 -64.29
CA ALA A 227 -85.50 42.69 -64.18
C ALA A 227 -85.91 44.05 -64.77
N ALA A 228 -85.13 45.10 -64.51
CA ALA A 228 -85.36 46.42 -65.10
C ALA A 228 -85.25 46.39 -66.64
N LYS A 229 -84.27 45.65 -67.18
CA LYS A 229 -84.12 45.43 -68.62
C LYS A 229 -85.34 44.72 -69.22
N GLU A 230 -85.83 43.66 -68.58
CA GLU A 230 -87.03 42.94 -69.02
C GLU A 230 -88.28 43.84 -69.06
N VAL A 231 -88.50 44.65 -68.01
CA VAL A 231 -89.61 45.62 -67.98
C VAL A 231 -89.48 46.66 -69.09
N MET A 232 -88.28 47.16 -69.37
CA MET A 232 -88.05 48.09 -70.49
C MET A 232 -88.36 47.44 -71.84
N LEU A 233 -87.96 46.18 -72.06
CA LEU A 233 -88.24 45.46 -73.30
C LEU A 233 -89.74 45.18 -73.49
N ALA A 234 -90.45 44.89 -72.41
CA ALA A 234 -91.91 44.72 -72.42
C ALA A 234 -92.63 46.02 -72.82
N ASN A 235 -92.22 47.17 -72.25
CA ASN A 235 -92.81 48.47 -72.57
C ASN A 235 -92.56 48.90 -74.03
N ILE A 236 -91.39 48.56 -74.59
CA ILE A 236 -91.07 48.84 -76.01
C ILE A 236 -91.92 47.97 -76.95
N SER A 237 -92.27 46.74 -76.55
CA SER A 237 -93.12 45.85 -77.36
C SER A 237 -94.60 46.24 -77.33
N THR A 238 -95.08 46.91 -76.27
CA THR A 238 -96.46 47.41 -76.19
C THR A 238 -96.71 48.73 -76.93
N ASP A 239 -95.65 49.50 -77.23
CA ASP A 239 -95.76 50.74 -78.02
C ASP A 239 -95.69 50.48 -79.54
N SER A 240 -95.45 49.24 -79.99
CA SER A 240 -95.47 48.89 -81.43
C SER A 240 -96.80 48.30 -81.93
N GLU A 241 -97.87 48.30 -81.11
CA GLU A 241 -99.22 47.80 -81.46
C GLU A 241 -100.32 48.90 -81.42
N LYS A 242 -99.95 50.18 -81.44
CA LYS A 242 -100.86 51.31 -81.69
C LYS A 242 -100.41 52.11 -82.91
#